data_AF-A0A4S8KMM9-F1
#
_entry.id   AF-A0A4S8KMM9-F1
#
_cell.length_a   1.000
_cell.length_b   1.000
_cell.length_c   1.000
_cell.angle_alpha   90.00
_cell.angle_beta   90.00
_cell.angle_gamma   90.00
#
_symmetry.space_group_name_H-M   'P 1'
#
loop_
_entity.id
_entity.type
_entity.pdbx_description
1 polymer ?
#
loop_
_entity_poly.entity_id
_entity_poly.type
_entity_poly.pdbx_seq_one_letter_code
_entity_poly.pdbx_strand_id
1 'polypeptide(L)'
;PALKHEILRRVNRLVPPGTYPTKVEDLDLVEDITGIRPGRKGGLRVEREVLPIKLGDSGHKITLKVVHAYGMGGGGYKYSAGVGLRVAELVNGFLYGSGEDKMAE
;
A
#
# COMPACT_ATOMS: atom_id res chain seq x y z
N PRO A 1 15.33 -22.86 6.17
CA PRO A 1 15.84 -23.85 5.17
C PRO A 1 14.75 -24.50 4.30
N ALA A 2 13.73 -25.12 4.89
CA ALA A 2 12.68 -25.84 4.15
C ALA A 2 11.85 -24.96 3.19
N LEU A 3 11.54 -23.71 3.58
CA LEU A 3 10.72 -22.82 2.77
C LEU A 3 11.38 -22.43 1.43
N LYS A 4 12.70 -22.19 1.42
CA LYS A 4 13.42 -21.84 0.18
C LYS A 4 13.41 -22.98 -0.83
N HIS A 5 13.66 -24.19 -0.35
CA HIS A 5 13.59 -25.41 -1.16
C HIS A 5 12.21 -25.57 -1.79
N GLU A 6 11.16 -25.30 -1.01
CA GLU A 6 9.79 -25.36 -1.51
C GLU A 6 9.47 -24.27 -2.53
N ILE A 7 9.95 -23.03 -2.32
CA ILE A 7 9.81 -21.94 -3.28
C ILE A 7 10.50 -22.31 -4.60
N LEU A 8 11.78 -22.71 -4.56
CA LEU A 8 12.54 -23.09 -5.76
C LEU A 8 11.86 -24.25 -6.51
N ARG A 9 11.41 -25.28 -5.79
CA ARG A 9 10.68 -26.41 -6.36
C ARG A 9 9.41 -25.97 -7.09
N ARG A 10 8.65 -25.03 -6.53
CA ARG A 10 7.42 -24.51 -7.15
C ARG A 10 7.73 -23.62 -8.36
N VAL A 11 8.73 -22.75 -8.25
CA VAL A 11 9.16 -21.89 -9.36
C VAL A 11 9.57 -22.73 -10.57
N ASN A 12 10.35 -23.79 -10.37
CA ASN A 12 10.77 -24.71 -11.44
C ASN A 12 9.61 -25.46 -12.15
N ARG A 13 8.39 -25.43 -11.60
CA ARG A 13 7.19 -25.96 -12.27
C ARG A 13 6.45 -24.91 -13.11
N LEU A 14 6.71 -23.63 -12.88
CA LEU A 14 6.03 -22.50 -13.53
C LEU A 14 6.82 -21.92 -14.70
N VAL A 15 8.12 -22.23 -14.78
CA VAL A 15 9.04 -21.71 -15.80
C VAL A 15 9.54 -22.84 -16.71
N PRO A 16 10.09 -22.53 -17.90
CA PRO A 16 10.70 -23.54 -18.76
C PRO A 16 11.75 -24.40 -18.03
N PRO A 17 11.83 -25.71 -18.33
CA PRO A 17 12.83 -26.58 -17.75
C PRO A 17 14.25 -26.05 -17.96
N GLY A 18 15.08 -26.06 -16.90
CA GLY A 18 16.46 -25.58 -16.96
C GLY A 18 16.64 -24.07 -16.71
N THR A 19 15.56 -23.30 -16.50
CA THR A 19 15.67 -21.87 -16.16
C THR A 19 16.42 -21.64 -14.85
N TYR A 20 16.19 -22.49 -13.85
CA TYR A 20 16.88 -22.45 -12.55
C TYR A 20 17.42 -23.84 -12.19
N PRO A 21 18.47 -23.94 -11.34
CA PRO A 21 18.93 -25.21 -10.82
C PRO A 21 17.85 -25.88 -9.96
N THR A 22 18.03 -27.19 -9.71
CA THR A 22 17.07 -28.00 -8.94
C THR A 22 17.32 -27.93 -7.43
N LYS A 23 18.56 -27.63 -7.01
CA LYS A 23 18.96 -27.49 -5.61
C LYS A 23 19.18 -26.01 -5.27
N VAL A 24 18.90 -25.66 -4.02
CA VAL A 24 19.05 -24.27 -3.54
C VAL A 24 20.51 -23.89 -3.45
N GLU A 25 21.38 -24.86 -3.14
CA GLU A 25 22.83 -24.69 -2.97
C GLU A 25 23.53 -24.32 -4.27
N ASP A 26 22.93 -24.65 -5.41
CA ASP A 26 23.45 -24.34 -6.75
C ASP A 26 22.98 -22.97 -7.26
N LEU A 27 22.15 -22.24 -6.50
CA LEU A 27 21.72 -20.89 -6.86
C LEU A 27 22.85 -19.87 -6.60
N ASP A 28 23.03 -18.96 -7.56
CA ASP A 28 23.73 -17.69 -7.31
C ASP A 28 22.81 -16.76 -6.49
N LEU A 29 22.75 -17.04 -5.19
CA LEU A 29 21.83 -16.36 -4.26
C LEU A 29 22.38 -14.98 -3.88
N VAL A 30 21.66 -13.92 -4.27
CA VAL A 30 21.99 -12.55 -3.86
C VAL A 30 21.63 -12.30 -2.40
N GLU A 31 20.35 -12.48 -2.03
CA GLU A 31 19.86 -12.19 -0.67
C GLU A 31 18.53 -12.92 -0.39
N ASP A 32 18.26 -13.19 0.89
CA ASP A 32 16.95 -13.61 1.37
C ASP A 32 16.13 -12.43 1.88
N ILE A 33 14.98 -12.19 1.28
CA ILE A 33 14.12 -11.07 1.65
C ILE A 33 12.83 -11.57 2.29
N THR A 34 12.47 -11.02 3.45
CA THR A 34 11.17 -11.22 4.10
C THR A 34 10.47 -9.87 4.27
N GLY A 35 9.27 -9.75 3.71
CA GLY A 35 8.47 -8.53 3.79
C GLY A 35 7.07 -8.78 4.36
N ILE A 36 6.58 -7.83 5.17
CA ILE A 36 5.22 -7.82 5.69
C ILE A 36 4.37 -6.89 4.82
N ARG A 37 3.36 -7.45 4.16
CA ARG A 37 2.45 -6.67 3.31
C ARG A 37 1.50 -5.85 4.19
N PRO A 38 1.36 -4.53 3.98
CA PRO A 38 0.44 -3.68 4.75
C PRO A 38 -1.01 -3.85 4.24
N GLY A 39 -1.57 -5.03 4.47
CA GLY A 39 -2.97 -5.33 4.18
C GLY A 39 -3.91 -4.78 5.26
N ARG A 40 -5.15 -4.52 4.89
CA ARG A 40 -6.21 -4.08 5.81
C ARG A 40 -7.44 -4.98 5.66
N LYS A 41 -8.06 -5.38 6.78
CA LYS A 41 -9.38 -6.02 6.77
C LYS A 41 -10.41 -5.05 6.19
N GLY A 42 -11.16 -5.47 5.18
CA GLY A 42 -12.05 -4.57 4.41
C GLY A 42 -11.34 -3.83 3.27
N GLY A 43 -10.08 -4.15 2.97
CA GLY A 43 -9.37 -3.65 1.81
C GLY A 43 -8.79 -2.24 1.96
N LEU A 44 -8.36 -1.70 0.82
CA LEU A 44 -7.77 -0.37 0.67
C LEU A 44 -8.70 0.72 1.21
N ARG A 45 -8.17 1.59 2.09
CA ARG A 45 -8.85 2.80 2.57
C ARG A 45 -8.25 4.02 1.86
N VAL A 46 -9.05 4.67 1.01
CA VAL A 46 -8.72 5.94 0.35
C VAL A 46 -9.90 6.90 0.47
N GLU A 47 -9.87 7.74 1.50
CA GLU A 47 -10.96 8.63 1.84
C GLU A 47 -10.46 9.83 2.66
N ARG A 48 -11.31 10.85 2.78
CA ARG A 48 -11.04 12.03 3.59
C ARG A 48 -11.82 11.98 4.91
N GLU A 49 -11.20 12.44 5.98
CA GLU A 49 -11.78 12.49 7.32
C GLU A 49 -11.38 13.82 8.00
N VAL A 50 -12.27 14.39 8.79
CA VAL A 50 -12.00 15.60 9.58
C VAL A 50 -12.04 15.21 11.05
N LEU A 51 -10.90 15.32 11.73
CA LEU A 51 -10.70 14.84 13.09
C LEU A 51 -10.49 15.99 14.06
N PRO A 52 -11.25 16.08 15.16
CA PRO A 52 -10.88 16.93 16.28
C PRO A 52 -9.72 16.26 17.04
N ILE A 53 -8.60 16.95 17.18
CA ILE A 53 -7.44 16.48 17.94
C ILE A 53 -7.04 17.48 19.01
N LYS A 54 -6.64 16.94 20.17
CA LYS A 54 -6.13 17.70 21.30
C LYS A 54 -4.59 17.76 21.21
N LEU A 55 -4.03 18.95 21.28
CA LEU A 55 -2.59 19.22 21.24
C LEU A 55 -2.00 19.26 22.66
N GLY A 56 -1.23 18.23 22.97
CA GLY A 56 -0.55 18.08 24.27
C GLY A 56 -1.51 18.10 25.46
N ASP A 57 -0.95 18.34 26.65
CA ASP A 57 -1.73 18.34 27.89
C ASP A 57 -2.55 19.63 28.07
N SER A 58 -2.23 20.67 27.31
CA SER A 58 -2.78 22.04 27.39
C SER A 58 -4.29 22.16 27.18
N GLY A 59 -4.96 21.14 26.65
CA GLY A 59 -6.39 21.20 26.35
C GLY A 59 -6.73 21.83 25.00
N HIS A 60 -5.76 22.41 24.30
CA HIS A 60 -5.98 23.06 23.00
C HIS A 60 -6.49 22.05 21.96
N LYS A 61 -7.60 22.37 21.29
CA LYS A 61 -8.20 21.51 20.24
C LYS A 61 -8.02 22.16 18.88
N ILE A 62 -7.58 21.36 17.91
CA ILE A 62 -7.55 21.73 16.50
C ILE A 62 -8.38 20.74 15.69
N THR A 63 -8.78 21.18 14.51
CA THR A 63 -9.43 20.34 13.52
C THR A 63 -8.41 19.94 12.46
N LEU A 64 -8.13 18.65 12.34
CA LEU A 64 -7.20 18.11 11.35
C LEU A 64 -7.95 17.50 10.18
N LYS A 65 -7.58 17.93 8.98
CA LYS A 65 -8.02 17.32 7.73
C LYS A 65 -7.06 16.16 7.40
N VAL A 66 -7.56 14.94 7.33
CA VAL A 66 -6.77 13.72 7.08
C VAL A 66 -7.24 13.06 5.79
N VAL A 67 -6.30 12.68 4.94
CA VAL A 67 -6.55 11.79 3.80
C VAL A 67 -5.88 10.46 4.09
N HIS A 68 -6.70 9.41 4.21
CA HIS A 68 -6.23 8.05 4.39
C HIS A 68 -5.85 7.46 3.04
N ALA A 69 -4.75 6.72 2.98
CA ALA A 69 -4.31 6.01 1.77
C ALA A 69 -3.47 4.78 2.14
N TYR A 70 -4.09 3.78 2.77
CA TYR A 70 -3.39 2.59 3.27
C TYR A 70 -4.22 1.31 3.08
N GLY A 71 -3.57 0.14 3.25
CA GLY A 71 -4.24 -1.16 3.19
C GLY A 71 -4.17 -1.86 1.83
N MET A 72 -3.20 -1.50 0.96
CA MET A 72 -3.06 -2.07 -0.39
C MET A 72 -2.59 -3.54 -0.41
N GLY A 73 -2.14 -4.09 0.72
CA GLY A 73 -1.60 -5.45 0.76
C GLY A 73 -0.44 -5.64 -0.22
N GLY A 74 -0.54 -6.63 -1.11
CA GLY A 74 0.46 -6.87 -2.16
C GLY A 74 0.33 -6.00 -3.41
N GLY A 75 -0.73 -5.19 -3.52
CA GLY A 75 -1.04 -4.40 -4.71
C GLY A 75 -0.46 -2.99 -4.72
N GLY A 76 0.34 -2.61 -3.73
CA GLY A 76 0.80 -1.22 -3.53
C GLY A 76 1.44 -0.61 -4.78
N TYR A 77 2.37 -1.32 -5.42
CA TYR A 77 3.03 -0.84 -6.65
C TYR A 77 2.08 -0.80 -7.85
N LYS A 78 1.23 -1.82 -8.02
CA LYS A 78 0.29 -1.90 -9.16
C LYS A 78 -0.72 -0.76 -9.15
N TYR A 79 -1.18 -0.34 -7.97
CA TYR A 79 -2.25 0.64 -7.81
C TYR A 79 -1.75 2.05 -7.45
N SER A 80 -0.45 2.24 -7.26
CA SER A 80 0.13 3.47 -6.69
C SER A 80 -0.28 4.73 -7.45
N ALA A 81 -0.19 4.73 -8.78
CA ALA A 81 -0.51 5.90 -9.60
C ALA A 81 -1.99 6.30 -9.47
N GLY A 82 -2.91 5.35 -9.61
CA GLY A 82 -4.35 5.61 -9.47
C GLY A 82 -4.74 6.04 -8.06
N VAL A 83 -4.14 5.43 -7.03
CA VAL A 83 -4.34 5.87 -5.64
C VAL A 83 -3.78 7.28 -5.44
N GLY A 84 -2.62 7.59 -5.99
CA GLY A 84 -2.01 8.93 -5.93
C GLY A 84 -2.91 9.99 -6.53
N LEU A 85 -3.52 9.72 -7.70
CA LEU A 85 -4.51 10.61 -8.32
C LEU A 85 -5.72 10.82 -7.41
N ARG A 86 -6.28 9.74 -6.86
CA ARG A 86 -7.43 9.84 -5.94
C ARG A 86 -7.10 10.62 -4.67
N VAL A 87 -5.89 10.44 -4.12
CA VAL A 87 -5.42 11.20 -2.97
C VAL A 87 -5.32 12.69 -3.32
N ALA A 88 -4.76 13.03 -4.48
CA ALA A 88 -4.66 14.42 -4.93
C ALA A 88 -6.06 15.07 -5.06
N GLU A 89 -7.05 14.36 -5.61
CA GLU A 89 -8.44 14.82 -5.66
C GLU A 89 -9.02 15.10 -4.28
N LEU A 90 -8.81 14.19 -3.31
CA LEU A 90 -9.31 14.35 -1.94
C LEU A 90 -8.65 15.52 -1.22
N VAL A 91 -7.35 15.73 -1.43
CA VAL A 91 -6.61 16.89 -0.92
C VAL A 91 -7.13 18.18 -1.54
N ASN A 92 -7.33 18.22 -2.86
CA ASN A 92 -7.91 19.37 -3.55
C ASN A 92 -9.31 19.69 -3.01
N GLY A 93 -10.13 18.67 -2.75
CA GLY A 93 -11.45 18.85 -2.13
C GLY A 93 -11.40 19.47 -0.73
N PHE A 94 -10.28 19.38 -0.01
CA PHE A 94 -10.08 20.06 1.28
C PHE A 94 -9.57 21.49 1.16
N LEU A 95 -8.81 21.80 0.10
CA LEU A 95 -8.15 23.09 -0.11
C LEU A 95 -8.99 24.06 -0.94
N TYR A 96 -9.69 23.56 -1.95
CA TYR A 96 -10.33 24.37 -2.99
C TYR A 96 -11.85 24.11 -3.12
N GLY A 97 -12.42 23.26 -2.25
CA GLY A 97 -13.77 22.73 -2.39
C GLY A 97 -13.85 21.59 -3.41
N SER A 98 -14.91 20.79 -3.35
CA SER A 98 -15.17 19.78 -4.38
C SER A 98 -15.69 20.45 -5.66
N GLY A 99 -15.53 19.80 -6.81
CA GLY A 99 -16.14 20.29 -8.06
C GLY A 99 -17.67 20.38 -8.00
N GLU A 100 -18.31 19.60 -7.11
CA GLU A 100 -19.75 19.66 -6.82
C GLU A 100 -20.11 20.94 -6.05
N ASP A 101 -19.24 21.41 -5.15
CA ASP A 101 -19.44 22.67 -4.41
C ASP A 101 -19.40 23.91 -5.33
N LYS A 102 -18.75 23.80 -6.50
CA LYS A 102 -18.64 24.89 -7.50
C LYS A 102 -19.78 24.94 -8.52
N MET A 103 -20.64 23.92 -8.56
CA MET A 103 -21.79 23.82 -9.49
C MET A 103 -23.12 24.18 -8.80
N ALA A 104 -23.09 24.44 -7.49
CA ALA A 104 -24.24 24.81 -6.66
C ALA A 104 -24.37 26.32 -6.42
N GLU A 105 -23.56 27.14 -7.12
CA GLU A 105 -23.61 28.60 -7.18
C GLU A 105 -23.98 29.06 -8.60
#